data_AF-A0AAD7A376-F1
#
_entry.id   AF-A0AAD7A376-F1
#
_cell.length_a   1.000
_cell.length_b   1.000
_cell.length_c   1.000
_cell.angle_alpha   90.00
_cell.angle_beta   90.00
_cell.angle_gamma   90.00
#
_symmetry.space_group_name_H-M   'P 1'
#
loop_
_entity.id
_entity.type
_entity.pdbx_description
1 polymer ?
#
loop_
_entity_poly.entity_id
_entity_poly.type
_entity_poly.pdbx_seq_one_letter_code
_entity_poly.pdbx_strand_id
1 'polypeptide(L)' 'LVTKRGLSVRHLLRVKHEFTGATHYVTVLSDSRYVCDCCMPSHLEISCHHFFRIWIDVQNLPFLISLIRS' A
#
# COMPACT_ATOMS: atom_id res chain seq x y z
N LEU A 1 -1.19 -8.57 -13.06
CA LEU A 1 -2.01 -7.36 -13.21
C LEU A 1 -1.15 -6.08 -13.19
N VAL A 2 -0.24 -5.93 -12.23
CA VAL A 2 0.71 -4.80 -12.12
C VAL A 2 1.78 -4.82 -13.22
N THR A 3 2.49 -5.94 -13.39
CA THR A 3 3.54 -6.10 -14.42
C THR A 3 3.03 -6.01 -15.86
N LYS A 4 1.77 -6.42 -16.10
CA LYS A 4 1.11 -6.31 -17.42
C LYS A 4 0.74 -4.88 -17.81
N ARG A 5 0.82 -3.92 -16.88
CA ARG A 5 0.58 -2.48 -17.12
C ARG A 5 1.86 -1.66 -17.20
N GLY A 6 3.03 -2.32 -17.34
CA GLY A 6 4.33 -1.66 -17.34
C GLY A 6 4.72 -1.05 -15.99
N LEU A 7 4.05 -1.45 -14.90
CA LEU A 7 4.36 -0.99 -13.56
C LEU A 7 5.45 -1.87 -12.96
N SER A 8 6.58 -1.26 -12.60
CA SER A 8 7.69 -1.92 -11.93
C SER A 8 7.48 -1.93 -10.42
N VAL A 9 7.62 -3.11 -9.82
CA VAL A 9 7.56 -3.28 -8.36
C VAL A 9 8.94 -3.06 -7.78
N ARG A 10 9.04 -2.16 -6.80
CA ARG A 10 10.27 -1.87 -6.06
C ARG A 10 10.34 -2.69 -4.77
N HIS A 11 9.24 -2.75 -4.02
CA HIS A 11 9.16 -3.52 -2.79
C HIS A 11 7.81 -4.23 -2.67
N LEU A 12 7.82 -5.40 -2.03
CA LEU A 12 6.62 -6.10 -1.60
C LEU A 12 6.68 -6.25 -0.08
N LEU A 13 5.75 -5.61 0.62
CA LEU A 13 5.69 -5.56 2.07
C LEU A 13 4.54 -6.43 2.54
N ARG A 14 4.80 -7.25 3.57
CA ARG A 14 3.80 -8.09 4.21
C ARG A 14 3.40 -7.48 5.54
N VAL A 15 2.12 -7.18 5.70
CA VAL A 15 1.51 -6.67 6.93
C VAL A 15 0.67 -7.78 7.54
N LYS A 16 0.93 -8.12 8.80
CA LYS A 16 0.13 -9.10 9.54
C LYS A 16 -0.65 -8.38 10.62
N HIS A 17 -1.96 -8.53 10.61
CA HIS A 17 -2.81 -8.04 11.69
C HIS A 17 -2.67 -8.99 12.89
N GLU A 18 -2.16 -8.49 14.02
CA GLU A 18 -1.85 -9.33 15.19
C GLU A 18 -3.09 -10.00 15.78
N PHE A 19 -4.22 -9.29 15.83
CA PHE A 19 -5.43 -9.79 16.48
C PHE A 19 -6.17 -10.85 15.64
N THR A 20 -6.30 -10.64 14.33
CA THR A 20 -7.04 -11.58 13.45
C THR A 20 -6.14 -12.57 12.72
N GLY A 21 -4.81 -12.36 12.74
CA GLY A 21 -3.86 -13.13 11.95
C GLY A 21 -3.91 -12.86 10.45
N ALA A 22 -4.82 -11.99 9.99
CA ALA A 22 -4.98 -11.65 8.58
C ALA A 22 -3.68 -11.07 8.02
N THR A 23 -3.31 -11.51 6.82
CA THR A 23 -2.12 -11.04 6.12
C THR A 23 -2.53 -10.22 4.92
N HIS A 24 -1.95 -9.03 4.79
CA HIS A 24 -2.13 -8.11 3.70
C HIS A 24 -0.78 -7.82 3.05
N TYR A 25 -0.79 -7.57 1.75
CA TYR A 25 0.38 -7.20 0.98
C TYR A 25 0.25 -5.77 0.47
N VAL A 26 1.33 -5.01 0.65
CA VAL A 26 1.48 -3.68 0.10
C VAL A 26 2.63 -3.70 -0.89
N THR A 27 2.30 -3.39 -2.14
CA THR A 27 3.27 -3.27 -3.23
C THR A 27 3.68 -1.82 -3.36
N VAL A 28 4.99 -1.56 -3.30
CA VAL A 28 5.60 -0.25 -3.58
C VAL A 28 6.09 -0.29 -5.02
N LEU A 29 5.60 0.63 -5.84
CA LEU A 29 6.02 0.77 -7.23
C LEU A 29 7.27 1.65 -7.34
N SER A 30 8.01 1.51 -8.44
CA SER A 30 9.25 2.27 -8.68
C SER A 30 9.02 3.79 -8.78
N ASP A 31 7.79 4.22 -9.05
CA ASP A 31 7.38 5.62 -9.10
C ASP A 31 6.78 6.13 -7.78
N SER A 32 7.05 5.44 -6.68
CA SER A 32 6.60 5.79 -5.33
C SER A 32 5.08 5.75 -5.13
N ARG A 33 4.35 5.05 -6.01
CA ARG A 33 2.94 4.70 -5.78
C ARG A 33 2.81 3.40 -4.98
N TYR A 34 1.68 3.24 -4.32
CA TYR A 34 1.41 2.12 -3.42
C TYR A 34 0.11 1.43 -3.78
N VAL A 35 0.09 0.10 -3.65
CA VAL A 35 -1.10 -0.73 -3.87
C VAL A 35 -1.25 -1.69 -2.69
N CYS A 36 -2.38 -1.65 -1.99
CA CYS A 36 -2.73 -2.61 -0.93
C CYS A 36 -3.76 -3.62 -1.44
N ASP A 37 -3.55 -4.90 -1.16
CA ASP A 37 -4.50 -5.98 -1.47
C ASP A 37 -5.70 -6.05 -0.50
N CYS A 38 -5.72 -5.17 0.50
CA CYS A 38 -6.76 -5.13 1.53
C CYS A 38 -8.15 -4.83 0.96
N CYS A 39 -8.26 -4.45 -0.33
CA CYS A 39 -9.50 -4.19 -1.08
C CYS A 39 -10.49 -3.26 -0.37
N MET A 40 -10.11 -2.63 0.73
CA MET A 40 -10.84 -1.54 1.33
C MET A 40 -10.62 -0.37 0.38
N PRO A 41 -11.69 0.08 -0.32
CA PRO A 41 -11.66 1.41 -0.87
C PRO A 41 -11.31 2.31 0.30
N SER A 42 -10.62 3.41 0.03
CA SER A 42 -10.52 4.53 0.94
C SER A 42 -11.93 4.94 1.37
N HIS A 43 -12.51 4.27 2.38
CA HIS A 43 -13.94 4.41 2.73
C HIS A 43 -14.22 5.81 3.28
N LEU A 44 -13.17 6.61 3.45
CA LEU A 44 -13.13 7.97 3.98
C LEU A 44 -12.06 8.85 3.29
N GLU A 45 -11.62 8.53 2.06
CA GLU A 45 -10.48 9.21 1.40
C GLU A 45 -9.13 9.05 2.14
N ILE A 46 -9.10 8.24 3.20
CA ILE A 46 -7.94 7.95 4.03
C ILE A 46 -7.32 6.62 3.58
N SER A 47 -5.99 6.60 3.40
CA SER A 47 -5.21 5.38 3.14
C SER A 47 -5.50 4.31 4.20
N CYS A 48 -5.45 3.02 3.84
CA CYS A 48 -5.68 1.96 4.81
C CYS A 48 -4.73 2.06 6.02
N HIS A 49 -5.16 1.64 7.22
CA HIS A 49 -4.31 1.64 8.42
C HIS A 49 -3.00 0.85 8.22
N HIS A 50 -3.00 -0.15 7.32
CA HIS A 50 -1.80 -0.91 6.95
C HIS A 50 -0.73 -0.03 6.28
N PHE A 51 -1.14 0.96 5.49
CA PHE A 51 -0.23 1.92 4.86
C PHE A 51 0.47 2.79 5.91
N PHE A 52 -0.27 3.30 6.89
CA PHE A 52 0.30 4.09 7.98
C PHE A 52 1.25 3.27 8.87
N ARG A 53 0.91 2.01 9.16
CA ARG A 53 1.80 1.11 9.90
C ARG A 53 3.15 0.92 9.18
N ILE A 54 3.11 0.68 7.86
CA ILE A 54 4.34 0.57 7.05
C ILE A 54 5.16 1.85 7.11
N TRP A 55 4.52 3.02 7.04
CA TRP A 55 5.23 4.29 7.06
C TRP A 55 5.92 4.54 8.41
N ILE A 56 5.30 4.13 9.53
CA ILE A 56 5.94 4.22 10.85
C ILE A 56 7.14 3.28 10.95
N ASP A 57 7.01 2.05 10.45
CA ASP A 57 8.01 1.01 10.69
C ASP A 57 9.15 1.00 9.67
N VAL A 58 8.93 1.51 8.44
CA VAL A 58 9.94 1.50 7.37
C VAL A 58 10.48 2.91 7.15
N GLN A 59 11.69 3.15 7.63
CA GLN A 59 12.38 4.42 7.42
C GLN A 59 12.71 4.67 5.94
N ASN A 60 12.66 5.93 5.53
CA ASN A 60 12.98 6.41 4.17
C ASN A 60 12.05 5.90 3.05
N LEU A 61 10.77 5.65 3.35
CA LEU A 61 9.76 5.44 2.31
C LEU A 61 9.14 6.78 1.88
N PRO A 62 9.49 7.34 0.70
CA PRO A 62 8.81 8.51 0.17
C PRO A 62 7.40 8.13 -0.27
N PHE A 63 6.40 8.95 0.05
CA PHE A 63 5.04 8.71 -0.40
C PHE A 63 4.33 10.01 -0.78
N LEU A 64 3.43 9.89 -1.75
CA LEU A 64 2.50 10.92 -2.16
C LEU A 64 1.09 10.34 -2.06
N ILE A 65 0.23 10.99 -1.27
CA ILE A 65 -1.20 10.65 -1.20
C ILE A 65 -1.91 11.54 -2.20
N SER A 66 -2.56 10.93 -3.19
CA SER A 66 -3.35 11.64 -4.20
C SER A 66 -4.69 10.93 -4.35
N LEU A 67 -5.77 11.69 -4.20
CA LEU A 67 -7.12 11.20 -4.46
C LEU A 67 -7.45 11.42 -5.93
N ILE A 68 -7.74 10.34 -6.66
CA ILE A 68 -8.29 10.44 -8.00
C ILE A 68 -9.80 10.28 -7.86
N ARG A 69 -10.55 11.39 -7.97
CA ARG A 69 -12.01 11.35 -8.09
C ARG A 69 -12.37 11.08 -9.55
N SER A 70 -13.27 10.13 -9.78
CA SER A 70 -13.89 9.86 -11.09
C SER A 70 -15.02 10.83 -11.36
#